data_AF-A0A7C3HQA7-F1
#
_entry.id   AF-A0A7C3HQA7-F1
#
_cell.length_a   1.000
_cell.length_b   1.000
_cell.length_c   1.000
_cell.angle_alpha   90.00
_cell.angle_beta   90.00
_cell.angle_gamma   90.00
#
_symmetry.space_group_name_H-M   'P 1'
#
loop_
_entity.id
_entity.type
_entity.pdbx_description
1 polymer ?
#
loop_
_entity_poly.entity_id
_entity_poly.type
_entity_poly.pdbx_seq_one_letter_code
_entity_poly.pdbx_strand_id
1 'polypeptide(L)' 'GRILTIPLIWYPRLWYATPEERNNLVLLDEGRILHWPDLDEDLSVRGLLLGRKSGESAESLRRRLASRQNESRTQ' A
#
# COMPACT_ATOMS: atom_id res chain seq x y z
N GLY A 1 -11.30 18.91 12.19
CA GLY A 1 -10.46 17.79 11.73
C GLY A 1 -9.20 18.32 11.07
N ARG A 2 -8.21 17.46 10.80
CA ARG A 2 -7.02 17.77 9.99
C ARG A 2 -7.04 16.87 8.76
N ILE A 3 -6.59 17.38 7.62
CA ILE A 3 -6.46 16.61 6.37
C ILE A 3 -4.98 16.51 6.05
N LEU A 4 -4.52 15.30 5.72
CA LEU A 4 -3.15 15.03 5.28
C LEU A 4 -3.22 14.47 3.86
N THR A 5 -2.46 15.05 2.94
CA THR A 5 -2.36 14.61 1.55
C THR A 5 -0.94 14.17 1.27
N ILE A 6 -0.77 12.96 0.75
CA ILE A 6 0.55 12.35 0.52
C ILE A 6 0.60 11.79 -0.90
N PRO A 7 1.73 11.94 -1.62
CA PRO A 7 1.88 11.37 -2.95
C PRO A 7 1.84 9.83 -2.91
N LEU A 8 0.97 9.23 -3.70
CA LEU A 8 0.84 7.78 -3.79
C LEU A 8 2.13 7.10 -4.31
N ILE A 9 2.93 7.82 -5.11
CA ILE A 9 4.22 7.36 -5.62
C ILE A 9 5.25 7.03 -4.52
N TRP A 10 5.01 7.46 -3.28
CA TRP A 10 5.86 7.09 -2.13
C TRP A 10 5.62 5.66 -1.63
N TYR A 11 4.53 5.03 -2.10
CA TYR A 11 4.11 3.68 -1.73
C TYR A 11 3.87 2.89 -3.01
N PRO A 12 4.94 2.32 -3.61
CA PRO A 12 4.86 1.63 -4.90
C PRO A 12 3.75 0.57 -4.99
N ARG A 13 3.52 -0.20 -3.93
CA ARG A 13 2.39 -1.15 -3.87
C ARG A 13 1.03 -0.49 -4.08
N LEU A 14 0.77 0.63 -3.40
CA LEU A 14 -0.45 1.41 -3.60
C LEU A 14 -0.47 2.08 -4.99
N TRP A 15 0.68 2.52 -5.49
CA TRP A 15 0.79 3.12 -6.83
C TRP A 15 0.38 2.15 -7.95
N TYR A 16 0.72 0.88 -7.85
CA TYR A 16 0.33 -0.15 -8.83
C TYR A 16 -1.01 -0.85 -8.53
N ALA A 17 -1.64 -0.54 -7.40
CA ALA A 17 -2.92 -1.12 -7.02
C ALA A 17 -4.08 -0.62 -7.90
N THR A 18 -5.09 -1.48 -8.09
CA THR A 18 -6.35 -1.08 -8.72
C THR A 18 -7.14 -0.15 -7.80
N PRO A 19 -8.11 0.63 -8.32
CA PRO A 19 -8.99 1.43 -7.47
C PRO A 19 -9.72 0.60 -6.41
N GLU A 20 -10.14 -0.62 -6.75
CA GLU A 20 -10.83 -1.54 -5.83
C GLU A 20 -9.93 -1.93 -4.66
N GLU A 21 -8.69 -2.34 -4.95
CA GLU A 21 -7.70 -2.71 -3.93
C GLU A 21 -7.36 -1.53 -3.02
N ARG A 22 -7.24 -0.31 -3.57
CA ARG A 22 -6.99 0.90 -2.76
C ARG A 22 -8.17 1.28 -1.87
N ASN A 23 -9.38 1.00 -2.32
CA ASN A 23 -10.60 1.27 -1.55
C ASN A 23 -10.83 0.20 -0.47
N ASN A 24 -10.19 -0.97 -0.56
CA ASN A 24 -10.22 -2.00 0.47
C ASN A 24 -9.25 -1.69 1.63
N LEU A 25 -9.42 -0.52 2.25
CA LEU A 25 -8.64 -0.08 3.41
C LEU A 25 -9.27 -0.63 4.70
N VAL A 26 -8.46 -1.31 5.50
CA VAL A 26 -8.81 -1.78 6.85
C VAL A 26 -8.04 -0.95 7.88
N LEU A 27 -8.75 -0.47 8.90
CA LEU A 27 -8.13 0.22 10.04
C LEU A 27 -7.84 -0.77 11.16
N LEU A 28 -6.59 -0.82 11.60
CA LEU A 28 -6.14 -1.66 12.72
C LEU A 28 -5.61 -0.78 13.86
N ASP A 29 -5.47 -1.38 15.06
CA ASP A 29 -4.91 -0.73 16.25
C ASP A 29 -5.56 0.65 16.52
N GLU A 30 -6.90 0.67 16.59
CA GLU A 30 -7.69 1.90 16.81
C GLU A 30 -7.44 3.00 15.76
N GLY A 31 -7.11 2.60 14.53
CA GLY A 31 -6.82 3.52 13.43
C GLY A 31 -5.39 4.06 13.41
N ARG A 32 -4.48 3.48 14.20
CA ARG A 32 -3.04 3.82 14.14
C ARG A 32 -2.35 3.19 12.93
N ILE A 33 -2.92 2.09 12.41
CA ILE A 33 -2.41 1.36 11.24
C ILE A 33 -3.48 1.33 10.16
N LEU A 34 -3.07 1.64 8.94
CA LEU A 34 -3.82 1.52 7.69
C LEU A 34 -3.33 0.27 6.98
N HIS A 35 -4.19 -0.75 6.84
CA HIS A 35 -3.84 -2.03 6.25
C HIS A 35 -4.61 -2.23 4.94
N TRP A 36 -3.91 -2.57 3.87
CA TRP A 36 -4.50 -3.02 2.61
C TRP A 36 -4.25 -4.51 2.42
N PRO A 37 -5.23 -5.39 2.69
CA PRO A 37 -5.03 -6.84 2.71
C PRO A 37 -4.69 -7.39 1.32
N ASP A 38 -5.36 -6.88 0.27
CA ASP A 38 -5.07 -7.29 -1.11
C ASP A 38 -3.64 -6.92 -1.52
N LEU A 39 -3.07 -5.91 -0.87
CA LEU A 39 -1.76 -5.34 -1.17
C LEU A 39 -0.65 -5.81 -0.22
N ASP A 40 -1.02 -6.56 0.84
CA ASP A 40 -0.13 -6.93 1.94
C ASP A 40 0.75 -5.72 2.34
N GLU A 41 0.09 -4.58 2.56
CA GLU A 41 0.73 -3.29 2.81
C GLU A 41 0.15 -2.64 4.06
N ASP A 42 1.05 -2.21 4.96
CA ASP A 42 0.72 -1.55 6.22
C ASP A 42 1.39 -0.18 6.32
N LEU A 43 0.58 0.86 6.53
CA LEU A 43 1.06 2.21 6.81
C LEU A 43 0.66 2.66 8.20
N SER A 44 1.62 3.13 8.99
CA SER A 44 1.32 3.75 10.29
C SER A 44 0.96 5.22 10.14
N VAL A 45 -0.09 5.67 10.82
CA VAL A 45 -0.47 7.09 10.88
C VAL A 45 0.68 7.96 11.40
N ARG A 46 1.45 7.45 12.38
CA ARG A 46 2.67 8.13 12.85
C ARG A 46 3.71 8.28 11.74
N GLY A 47 3.93 7.24 10.92
CA GLY A 47 4.83 7.30 9.77
C GLY A 47 4.40 8.35 8.76
N LEU A 48 3.09 8.41 8.47
CA LEU A 48 2.51 9.42 7.57
C LEU A 48 2.70 10.85 8.11
N LEU A 49 2.45 11.08 9.41
CA LEU A 49 2.64 12.38 10.05
C LEU A 49 4.11 12.83 10.06
N LEU A 50 5.06 11.88 10.06
CA LEU A 50 6.50 12.15 9.99
C LEU A 50 7.02 12.22 8.55
N GLY A 51 6.17 12.05 7.54
CA GLY A 51 6.57 12.07 6.12
C GLY A 51 7.42 10.86 5.69
N ARG A 52 7.29 9.72 6.38
CA ARG A 52 8.01 8.49 6.04
C ARG A 52 7.41 7.83 4.80
N LYS A 53 8.27 7.52 3.84
CA LYS A 53 7.94 6.79 2.60
C LYS A 53 7.98 5.28 2.86
N SER A 54 7.51 4.49 1.88
CA SER A 54 7.64 3.03 1.96
C SER A 54 9.10 2.63 2.15
N GLY A 55 9.32 1.68 3.06
CA GLY A 55 10.61 1.03 3.28
C GLY A 55 10.79 -0.23 2.44
N GLU A 56 9.86 -0.53 1.52
CA GLU A 56 9.94 -1.75 0.71
C GLU A 56 11.18 -1.76 -0.20
N SER A 57 11.83 -2.92 -0.31
CA SER A 57 12.93 -3.09 -1.25
C SER A 57 12.39 -3.23 -2.67
N ALA A 58 13.17 -2.77 -3.66
CA ALA A 58 12.82 -2.93 -5.07
C ALA A 58 12.63 -4.41 -5.47
N GLU A 59 13.29 -5.34 -4.76
CA GLU A 59 13.15 -6.78 -4.97
C GLU A 59 11.79 -7.31 -4.51
N SER A 60 11.30 -6.84 -3.34
CA SER A 60 9.97 -7.16 -2.82
C SER A 60 8.88 -6.70 -3.79
N LEU A 61 8.99 -5.46 -4.28
CA LEU A 61 8.09 -4.91 -5.28
C LEU A 61 8.10 -5.73 -6.58
N ARG A 62 9.30 -6.05 -7.11
CA ARG A 62 9.44 -6.84 -8.35
C ARG A 62 8.81 -8.23 -8.22
N ARG A 63 9.04 -8.92 -7.10
CA ARG A 63 8.47 -10.24 -6.84
C ARG A 63 6.95 -10.20 -6.90
N ARG A 64 6.35 -9.18 -6.28
CA ARG A 64 4.90 -9.00 -6.25
C ARG A 64 4.31 -8.62 -7.61
N LEU A 65 4.98 -7.74 -8.36
CA LEU A 65 4.54 -7.41 -9.72
C LEU A 65 4.62 -8.62 -10.66
N ALA A 66 5.64 -9.47 -10.48
CA ALA A 66 5.79 -10.70 -11.25
C ALA A 66 4.72 -11.75 -10.89
N SER A 67 4.35 -11.90 -9.62
CA SER A 67 3.28 -12.84 -9.22
C SER A 67 1.93 -12.43 -9.83
N ARG A 68 1.62 -11.13 -9.87
CA ARG A 68 0.39 -10.60 -10.52
C ARG A 68 0.29 -10.89 -12.02
N GLN A 69 1.41 -10.79 -12.73
CA GLN A 69 1.47 -11.11 -14.17
C GLN A 69 1.13 -12.59 -14.42
N ASN A 70 1.44 -13.46 -13.48
CA ASN A 70 1.17 -14.89 -13.59
C ASN A 70 -0.31 -15.23 -13.27
N GLU A 71 -0.91 -14.51 -12.31
CA GLU A 71 -2.35 -14.61 -11.99
C GLU A 71 -3.22 -14.10 -13.15
N SER A 72 -2.78 -13.04 -13.82
CA SER A 72 -3.47 -12.45 -14.98
C SER A 72 -3.38 -13.31 -16.26
N ARG A 73 -2.44 -14.25 -16.33
CA ARG A 73 -2.27 -15.19 -17.45
C ARG A 73 -3.02 -16.52 -17.27
N THR A 74 -3.63 -16.74 -16.10
CA THR A 74 -4.31 -17.99 -15.76
C THR A 74 -5.85 -17.85 -15.80
N GLN A 75 -6.37 -16.73 -16.31
CA GLN A 75 -7.80 -16.56 -16.62
C GLN A 75 -8.06 -16.66 -18.12
#